data_AF-A0A0W0SL07-F1
#
_entry.id   AF-A0A0W0SL07-F1
#
_cell.length_a   1.000
_cell.length_b   1.000
_cell.length_c   1.000
_cell.angle_alpha   90.00
_cell.angle_beta   90.00
_cell.angle_gamma   90.00
#
_symmetry.space_group_name_H-M   'P 1'
#
loop_
_entity.id
_entity.type
_entity.pdbx_description
1 polymer ?
#
loop_
_entity_poly.entity_id
_entity_poly.type
_entity_poly.pdbx_seq_one_letter_code
_entity_poly.pdbx_strand_id
1 'polypeptide(L)'
;MNILSNIKVRSAIVIRHISQSTTACLISMTKGNLGALTVDHWKIALITGLGAGLIGLLFSFGSLVKLQTSRFGVAFVAFGGTVIADYFSHATFPEALATGAGASLLSLALSFTPLDEVISKMQDKKTEETES
;
A
#
# COMPACT_ATOMS: atom_id res chain seq x y z
N MET A 1 8.30 -1.09 26.26
CA MET A 1 7.92 -0.23 25.11
C MET A 1 9.15 0.12 24.27
N ASN A 2 9.44 -0.62 23.19
CA ASN A 2 10.60 -0.32 22.35
C ASN A 2 10.17 0.61 21.21
N ILE A 3 10.46 1.91 21.28
CA ILE A 3 10.08 2.91 20.26
C ILE A 3 10.57 2.48 18.86
N LEU A 4 11.72 1.81 18.82
CA LEU A 4 12.33 1.28 17.61
C LEU A 4 11.50 0.19 16.93
N SER A 5 10.81 -0.69 17.67
CA SER A 5 9.98 -1.74 17.06
C SER A 5 8.72 -1.15 16.41
N ASN A 6 8.13 -0.14 17.06
CA ASN A 6 6.97 0.58 16.55
C ASN A 6 7.24 1.30 15.23
N ILE A 7 8.39 1.96 15.12
CA ILE A 7 8.82 2.63 13.89
C ILE A 7 9.04 1.60 12.78
N LYS A 8 9.72 0.48 13.07
CA LYS A 8 9.96 -0.58 12.06
C LYS A 8 8.65 -1.12 11.47
N VAL A 9 7.67 -1.45 12.30
CA VAL A 9 6.37 -1.99 11.84
C VAL A 9 5.64 -0.96 10.97
N ARG A 10 5.57 0.30 11.40
CA ARG A 10 4.90 1.36 10.63
C ARG A 10 5.61 1.63 9.32
N SER A 11 6.94 1.71 9.33
CA SER A 11 7.72 1.89 8.11
C SER A 11 7.50 0.74 7.13
N ALA A 12 7.42 -0.51 7.61
CA ALA A 12 7.13 -1.66 6.75
C ALA A 12 5.74 -1.56 6.08
N ILE A 13 4.71 -1.15 6.84
CA ILE A 13 3.36 -0.92 6.31
C ILE A 13 3.39 0.16 5.22
N VAL A 14 4.05 1.28 5.49
CA VAL A 14 4.13 2.40 4.55
C VAL A 14 4.86 2.01 3.27
N ILE A 15 6.03 1.38 3.39
CA ILE A 15 6.83 0.93 2.24
C ILE A 15 6.02 -0.04 1.38
N ARG A 16 5.28 -0.97 2.01
CA ARG A 16 4.41 -1.91 1.31
C ARG A 16 3.38 -1.18 0.43
N HIS A 17 2.63 -0.23 0.99
CA HIS A 17 1.60 0.50 0.24
C HIS A 17 2.21 1.40 -0.85
N ILE A 18 3.35 2.03 -0.58
CA ILE A 18 4.08 2.82 -1.59
C ILE A 18 4.45 1.92 -2.77
N SER A 19 5.11 0.79 -2.52
CA SER A 19 5.54 -0.12 -3.58
C SER A 19 4.36 -0.67 -4.38
N GLN A 20 3.30 -1.15 -3.71
CA GLN A 20 2.13 -1.71 -4.37
C GLN A 20 1.41 -0.69 -5.26
N SER A 21 1.17 0.52 -4.75
CA SER A 21 0.48 1.59 -5.47
C SER A 21 1.34 2.14 -6.62
N THR A 22 2.65 2.33 -6.39
CA THR A 22 3.58 2.80 -7.43
C THR A 22 3.63 1.81 -8.60
N THR A 23 3.79 0.52 -8.31
CA THR A 23 3.83 -0.52 -9.35
C THR A 23 2.51 -0.61 -10.11
N ALA A 24 1.37 -0.58 -9.42
CA ALA A 24 0.06 -0.58 -10.07
C ALA A 24 -0.15 0.64 -10.98
N CYS A 25 0.24 1.83 -10.51
CA CYS A 25 0.15 3.07 -11.29
C CYS A 25 1.04 3.02 -12.55
N LEU A 26 2.29 2.56 -12.44
CA LEU A 26 3.18 2.40 -13.60
C LEU A 26 2.62 1.44 -14.65
N ILE A 27 2.09 0.30 -14.21
CA ILE A 27 1.49 -0.70 -15.11
C ILE A 27 0.23 -0.12 -15.78
N SER A 28 -0.61 0.58 -15.01
CA SER A 28 -1.84 1.21 -15.49
C SER A 28 -1.55 2.27 -16.55
N MET A 29 -0.66 3.23 -16.25
CA MET A 29 -0.30 4.32 -17.17
C MET A 29 0.35 3.81 -18.46
N THR A 30 1.19 2.78 -18.37
CA THR A 30 1.86 2.20 -19.56
C THR A 30 1.01 1.16 -20.29
N LYS A 31 -0.20 0.86 -19.79
CA LYS A 31 -1.07 -0.22 -20.30
C LYS A 31 -0.31 -1.56 -20.39
N GLY A 32 0.62 -1.78 -19.46
CA GLY A 32 1.48 -2.96 -19.40
C GLY A 32 2.74 -2.92 -20.28
N ASN A 33 2.97 -1.86 -21.07
CA ASN A 33 4.18 -1.71 -21.87
C ASN A 33 5.30 -0.99 -21.11
N LEU A 34 6.12 -1.74 -20.38
CA LEU A 34 7.23 -1.20 -19.59
C LEU A 34 8.29 -0.47 -20.44
N GLY A 35 8.37 -0.74 -21.75
CA GLY A 35 9.27 -0.04 -22.67
C GLY A 35 8.83 1.41 -22.96
N ALA A 36 7.59 1.77 -22.66
CA ALA A 36 7.06 3.13 -22.78
C ALA A 36 7.24 3.97 -21.51
N LEU A 37 7.96 3.45 -20.49
CA LEU A 37 8.20 4.17 -19.25
C LEU A 37 9.08 5.40 -19.50
N THR A 38 8.59 6.53 -19.00
CA THR A 38 9.32 7.81 -19.02
C THR A 38 9.52 8.31 -17.60
N VAL A 39 10.35 9.34 -17.45
CA VAL A 39 10.57 10.00 -16.15
C VAL A 39 9.27 10.59 -15.58
N ASP A 40 8.37 11.07 -16.44
CA ASP A 40 7.08 11.59 -16.02
C ASP A 40 6.17 10.51 -15.41
N HIS A 41 6.16 9.31 -16.00
CA HIS A 41 5.44 8.17 -15.43
C HIS A 41 5.96 7.82 -14.03
N TRP A 42 7.28 7.83 -13.84
CA TRP A 42 7.87 7.59 -12.53
C TRP A 42 7.49 8.67 -11.51
N LYS A 43 7.50 9.94 -11.93
CA LYS A 43 7.12 11.05 -11.06
C LYS A 43 5.68 10.91 -10.56
N ILE A 44 4.73 10.66 -11.47
CA ILE A 44 3.32 10.49 -11.14
C ILE A 44 3.12 9.26 -10.24
N ALA A 45 3.70 8.12 -10.60
CA ALA A 45 3.56 6.89 -9.83
C ALA A 45 4.13 7.02 -8.42
N LEU A 46 5.24 7.73 -8.24
CA LEU A 46 5.82 7.98 -6.91
C LEU A 46 4.92 8.90 -6.07
N ILE A 47 4.31 9.94 -6.66
CA ILE A 47 3.36 10.80 -5.94
C ILE A 47 2.14 9.99 -5.49
N THR A 48 1.56 9.19 -6.40
CA THR A 48 0.44 8.28 -6.10
C THR A 48 0.83 7.24 -5.03
N GLY A 49 2.03 6.67 -5.13
CA GLY A 49 2.58 5.73 -4.16
C GLY A 49 2.75 6.34 -2.77
N LEU A 50 3.34 7.54 -2.69
CA LEU A 50 3.51 8.28 -1.43
C LEU A 50 2.16 8.64 -0.80
N GLY A 51 1.18 9.04 -1.61
CA GLY A 51 -0.20 9.29 -1.15
C GLY A 51 -0.83 8.04 -0.54
N ALA A 52 -0.74 6.90 -1.21
CA ALA A 52 -1.22 5.62 -0.69
C ALA A 52 -0.46 5.19 0.58
N GLY A 53 0.85 5.39 0.61
CA GLY A 53 1.70 5.15 1.78
C GLY A 53 1.29 5.98 3.00
N LEU A 54 0.96 7.26 2.80
CA LEU A 54 0.47 8.14 3.85
C LEU A 54 -0.90 7.66 4.39
N ILE A 55 -1.80 7.24 3.50
CA ILE A 55 -3.07 6.65 3.91
C ILE A 55 -2.83 5.35 4.71
N GLY A 56 -1.95 4.47 4.24
CA GLY A 56 -1.53 3.28 4.98
C GLY A 56 -0.94 3.60 6.36
N LEU A 57 -0.14 4.68 6.47
CA LEU A 57 0.38 5.17 7.74
C LEU A 57 -0.75 5.59 8.68
N LEU A 58 -1.73 6.37 8.21
CA LEU A 58 -2.88 6.80 9.00
C LEU A 58 -3.68 5.59 9.53
N PHE A 59 -3.90 4.59 8.67
CA PHE A 59 -4.57 3.34 9.05
C PHE A 59 -3.75 2.48 10.03
N SER A 60 -2.46 2.76 10.22
CA SER A 60 -1.63 2.08 11.23
C SER A 60 -1.79 2.64 12.65
N PHE A 61 -2.58 3.72 12.84
CA PHE A 61 -2.86 4.32 14.13
C PHE A 61 -4.25 3.91 14.67
N GLY A 62 -4.35 3.76 15.99
CA GLY A 62 -5.60 3.45 16.69
C GLY A 62 -6.20 2.08 16.30
N SER A 63 -7.52 1.98 16.36
CA SER A 63 -8.26 0.74 16.08
C SER A 63 -8.22 0.31 14.61
N LEU A 64 -7.80 1.20 13.69
CA LEU A 64 -7.71 0.92 12.25
C LEU A 64 -6.58 -0.05 11.90
N VAL A 65 -5.63 -0.27 12.82
CA VAL A 65 -4.56 -1.26 12.62
C VAL A 65 -5.12 -2.67 12.38
N LYS A 66 -6.31 -2.98 12.89
CA LYS A 66 -7.00 -4.26 12.66
C LYS A 66 -7.35 -4.48 11.18
N LEU A 67 -7.52 -3.42 10.40
CA LEU A 67 -7.66 -3.53 8.94
C LEU A 67 -6.33 -3.90 8.28
N GLN A 68 -5.20 -3.58 8.91
CA GLN A 68 -3.87 -3.89 8.42
C GLN A 68 -3.35 -5.28 8.84
N THR A 69 -4.09 -6.04 9.65
CA THR A 69 -3.71 -7.41 10.06
C THR A 69 -4.36 -8.49 9.20
N SER A 70 -5.47 -8.19 8.51
CA SER A 70 -6.10 -9.13 7.58
C SER A 70 -5.68 -8.86 6.14
N ARG A 71 -5.42 -9.93 5.36
CA ARG A 71 -5.08 -9.83 3.93
C ARG A 71 -6.08 -8.98 3.13
N PHE A 72 -7.36 -9.13 3.42
CA PHE A 72 -8.44 -8.39 2.74
C PHE A 72 -8.48 -6.93 3.18
N GLY A 73 -8.24 -6.64 4.45
CA GLY A 73 -8.17 -5.27 4.93
C GLY A 73 -6.94 -4.53 4.38
N VAL A 74 -5.80 -5.20 4.25
CA VAL A 74 -4.62 -4.61 3.59
C VAL A 74 -4.90 -4.35 2.11
N ALA A 75 -5.54 -5.28 1.42
CA ALA A 75 -5.98 -5.09 0.04
C ALA A 75 -7.00 -3.95 -0.12
N PHE A 76 -7.93 -3.80 0.83
CA PHE A 76 -8.90 -2.71 0.85
C PHE A 76 -8.23 -1.34 1.04
N VAL A 77 -7.26 -1.24 1.95
CA VAL A 77 -6.49 -0.01 2.15
C VAL A 77 -5.61 0.30 0.94
N ALA A 78 -5.01 -0.73 0.32
CA ALA A 78 -4.27 -0.57 -0.93
C ALA A 78 -5.19 -0.07 -2.06
N PHE A 79 -6.40 -0.63 -2.20
CA PHE A 79 -7.41 -0.18 -3.16
C PHE A 79 -7.78 1.29 -2.92
N GLY A 80 -8.36 1.59 -1.75
CA GLY A 80 -8.88 2.92 -1.45
C GLY A 80 -7.79 3.98 -1.46
N GLY A 81 -6.64 3.67 -0.83
CA GLY A 81 -5.50 4.58 -0.80
C GLY A 81 -4.97 4.90 -2.19
N THR A 82 -4.92 3.91 -3.08
CA THR A 82 -4.45 4.11 -4.45
C THR A 82 -5.47 4.85 -5.31
N VAL A 83 -6.77 4.52 -5.23
CA VAL A 83 -7.82 5.25 -5.97
C VAL A 83 -7.79 6.73 -5.61
N ILE A 84 -7.75 7.04 -4.31
CA ILE A 84 -7.73 8.42 -3.82
C ILE A 84 -6.47 9.13 -4.34
N ALA A 85 -5.30 8.53 -4.12
CA ALA A 85 -4.04 9.15 -4.51
C ALA A 85 -3.93 9.34 -6.03
N ASP A 86 -4.35 8.36 -6.85
CA ASP A 86 -4.24 8.42 -8.30
C ASP A 86 -5.19 9.44 -8.93
N TYR A 87 -6.42 9.52 -8.39
CA TYR A 87 -7.41 10.52 -8.78
C TYR A 87 -6.93 11.95 -8.50
N PHE A 88 -6.27 12.18 -7.36
CA PHE A 88 -5.68 13.49 -7.06
C PHE A 88 -4.40 13.79 -7.86
N SER A 89 -3.65 12.76 -8.25
CA SER A 89 -2.39 12.94 -8.99
C SER A 89 -2.62 13.36 -10.43
N HIS A 90 -3.49 12.67 -11.18
CA HIS A 90 -3.74 12.97 -12.59
C HIS A 90 -4.91 12.22 -13.25
N ALA A 91 -5.42 11.15 -12.63
CA ALA A 91 -6.27 10.18 -13.31
C ALA A 91 -7.75 10.55 -13.32
N THR A 92 -8.48 10.10 -14.34
CA THR A 92 -9.94 10.11 -14.31
C THR A 92 -10.46 9.07 -13.32
N PHE A 93 -11.70 9.21 -12.85
CA PHE A 93 -12.28 8.29 -11.88
C PHE A 93 -12.23 6.80 -12.30
N PRO A 94 -12.54 6.42 -13.56
CA PRO A 94 -12.42 5.03 -14.01
C PRO A 94 -10.97 4.51 -14.04
N GLU A 95 -10.01 5.35 -14.43
CA GLU A 95 -8.58 5.00 -14.44
C GLU A 95 -8.06 4.81 -13.02
N ALA A 96 -8.41 5.72 -12.11
CA ALA A 96 -8.07 5.59 -10.70
C ALA A 96 -8.63 4.30 -10.08
N LEU A 97 -9.87 3.93 -10.43
CA LEU A 97 -10.47 2.65 -10.02
C LEU A 97 -9.70 1.44 -10.57
N ALA A 98 -9.29 1.47 -11.85
CA ALA A 98 -8.51 0.40 -12.46
C ALA A 98 -7.13 0.28 -11.80
N THR A 99 -6.44 1.39 -11.56
CA THR A 99 -5.16 1.43 -10.84
C THR A 99 -5.31 0.89 -9.43
N GLY A 100 -6.36 1.32 -8.70
CA GLY A 100 -6.67 0.82 -7.37
C GLY A 100 -6.97 -0.67 -7.34
N ALA A 101 -7.72 -1.19 -8.31
CA ALA A 101 -7.97 -2.62 -8.47
C ALA A 101 -6.66 -3.38 -8.70
N GLY A 102 -5.77 -2.85 -9.55
CA GLY A 102 -4.43 -3.39 -9.76
C GLY A 102 -3.60 -3.44 -8.47
N ALA A 103 -3.61 -2.36 -7.68
CA ALA A 103 -2.90 -2.30 -6.40
C ALA A 103 -3.46 -3.30 -5.37
N SER A 104 -4.79 -3.44 -5.31
CA SER A 104 -5.47 -4.41 -4.47
C SER A 104 -5.11 -5.85 -4.83
N LEU A 105 -5.15 -6.18 -6.12
CA LEU A 105 -4.77 -7.50 -6.64
C LEU A 105 -3.30 -7.79 -6.37
N LEU A 106 -2.41 -6.81 -6.60
CA LEU A 106 -0.99 -6.95 -6.29
C LEU A 106 -0.78 -7.17 -4.78
N SER A 107 -1.58 -6.50 -3.94
CA SER A 107 -1.54 -6.68 -2.50
C SER A 107 -1.99 -8.07 -2.06
N LEU A 108 -3.06 -8.60 -2.67
CA LEU A 108 -3.50 -9.98 -2.45
C LEU A 108 -2.47 -10.99 -2.95
N ALA A 109 -1.91 -10.78 -4.15
CA ALA A 109 -0.88 -11.66 -4.71
C ALA A 109 0.35 -11.73 -3.78
N LEU A 110 0.80 -10.58 -3.26
CA LEU A 110 1.88 -10.52 -2.28
C LEU A 110 1.50 -11.16 -0.94
N SER A 111 0.22 -11.16 -0.57
CA SER A 111 -0.25 -11.83 0.65
C SER A 111 -0.06 -13.36 0.63
N PHE A 112 0.04 -13.96 -0.55
CA PHE A 112 0.38 -15.39 -0.68
C PHE A 112 1.89 -15.66 -0.65
N THR A 113 2.72 -14.62 -0.55
CA THR A 113 4.17 -14.77 -0.48
C THR A 113 4.66 -14.77 0.98
N PRO A 114 5.81 -15.41 1.29
CA PRO A 114 6.37 -15.45 2.65
C PRO A 114 6.66 -14.07 3.26
N LEU A 115 6.75 -13.04 2.41
CA LEU A 115 6.98 -11.67 2.83
C LEU A 115 5.82 -11.10 3.66
N ASP A 116 4.58 -11.44 3.32
CA ASP A 116 3.40 -11.01 4.06
C ASP A 116 3.35 -11.66 5.44
N GLU A 117 3.66 -12.95 5.53
CA GLU A 117 3.70 -13.69 6.78
C GLU A 117 4.73 -13.09 7.77
N VAL A 118 5.88 -12.64 7.26
CA VAL A 118 6.90 -11.95 8.07
C VAL A 118 6.37 -10.61 8.60
N ILE A 119 5.70 -9.81 7.76
CA ILE A 119 5.13 -8.51 8.18
C ILE A 119 3.99 -8.72 9.16
N SER A 120 3.09 -9.68 8.92
CA SER A 120 1.99 -10.02 9.83
C SER A 120 2.49 -10.50 11.18
N LYS A 121 3.51 -11.37 11.24
CA LYS A 121 4.13 -11.80 12.51
C LYS A 121 4.73 -10.62 13.29
N MET A 122 5.28 -9.61 12.60
CA MET A 122 5.76 -8.40 13.27
C MET A 122 4.61 -7.51 13.78
N GLN A 123 3.46 -7.53 13.12
CA GLN A 123 2.26 -6.79 13.53
C GLN A 123 1.54 -7.48 14.70
N ASP A 124 1.36 -8.80 14.67
CA ASP A 124 0.69 -9.57 15.73
C ASP A 124 1.45 -9.47 17.06
N LYS A 125 2.78 -9.63 17.02
CA LYS A 125 3.64 -9.45 18.19
C LYS A 125 3.46 -8.07 18.85
N LYS A 126 3.20 -7.04 18.05
CA LYS A 126 2.98 -5.69 18.55
C LYS A 126 1.59 -5.53 19.16
N THR A 127 0.56 -6.16 18.60
CA THR A 127 -0.81 -6.12 19.15
C THR A 127 -0.84 -6.77 20.53
N GLU A 128 -0.18 -7.92 20.70
CA GLU A 128 -0.05 -8.61 21.99
C GLU A 128 0.69 -7.76 23.05
N GLU A 129 1.80 -7.10 22.69
CA GLU A 129 2.54 -6.18 23.59
C GLU A 129 1.73 -4.92 24.00
N THR A 130 0.63 -4.60 23.30
CA THR A 130 -0.21 -3.44 23.61
C THR A 130 -1.41 -3.81 24.49
N GLU A 131 -1.79 -5.08 24.55
CA GLU A 131 -2.89 -5.61 25.37
C GLU A 131 -2.41 -6.24 26.69
N SER A 132 -1.09 -6.41 26.90
CA SER A 132 -0.43 -6.88 28.14
C SER A 132 0.05 -5.74 29.04
#